data_AF-A0A7K2QAG2-F1
#
_entry.id   AF-A0A7K2QAG2-F1
#
_cell.length_a   1.000
_cell.length_b   1.000
_cell.length_c   1.000
_cell.angle_alpha   90.00
_cell.angle_beta   90.00
_cell.angle_gamma   90.00
#
_symmetry.space_group_name_H-M   'P 1'
#
loop_
_entity.id
_entity.type
_entity.pdbx_description
1 polymer ?
#
loop_
_entity_poly.entity_id
_entity_poly.type
_entity_poly.pdbx_seq_one_letter_code
_entity_poly.pdbx_strand_id
1 'polypeptide(L)'
;MSLAISEPLPLNDPMHLSRPVVCQDDHAPWVGQKATGPHRATGFVHRVYSTPFGVQVALLQTDHRGLRLQVTELLSTATLPATHRAAYLRNQRTLLNMPVPVAGADTRSVAAWHRRANLYMHYDFALKYVEAALLECVQAGDELVYSLGTRLMVLDPDLERDRLFGWRRRILVRAADGHRDTVRCWGWADAEQALLLRHDGLGPLPTLDLL
;
A
#
# COMPACT_ATOMS: atom_id res chain seq x y z
N MET A 1 -18.56 -12.13 -19.45
CA MET A 1 -19.09 -12.32 -18.08
C MET A 1 -19.11 -10.96 -17.41
N SER A 2 -20.28 -10.44 -17.09
CA SER A 2 -20.45 -9.11 -16.48
C SER A 2 -20.18 -9.24 -14.98
N LEU A 3 -19.10 -8.63 -14.48
CA LEU A 3 -18.82 -8.58 -13.05
C LEU A 3 -19.72 -7.52 -12.43
N ALA A 4 -20.64 -7.96 -11.59
CA ALA A 4 -21.42 -7.07 -10.74
C ALA A 4 -20.46 -6.21 -9.92
N ILE A 5 -20.56 -4.89 -10.08
CA ILE A 5 -19.96 -3.91 -9.18
C ILE A 5 -20.59 -4.21 -7.81
N SER A 6 -19.85 -4.91 -6.96
CA SER A 6 -20.29 -5.17 -5.59
C SER A 6 -20.53 -3.83 -4.90
N GLU A 7 -21.64 -3.73 -4.20
CA GLU A 7 -21.96 -2.58 -3.37
C GLU A 7 -20.76 -2.22 -2.47
N PRO A 8 -20.48 -0.92 -2.26
CA PRO A 8 -19.38 -0.51 -1.40
C PRO A 8 -19.58 -1.11 -0.01
N LEU A 9 -18.59 -1.88 0.46
CA LEU A 9 -18.67 -2.53 1.76
C LEU A 9 -18.87 -1.49 2.88
N PRO A 10 -19.79 -1.73 3.84
CA PRO A 10 -20.04 -0.80 4.92
C PRO A 10 -18.80 -0.65 5.82
N LEU A 11 -18.42 0.61 6.11
CA LEU A 11 -17.23 1.01 6.89
C LEU A 11 -17.16 0.44 8.33
N ASN A 12 -18.27 -0.11 8.85
CA ASN A 12 -18.41 -0.50 10.25
C ASN A 12 -18.26 -2.00 10.49
N ASP A 13 -18.05 -2.82 9.47
CA ASP A 13 -17.67 -4.21 9.66
C ASP A 13 -16.13 -4.28 9.64
N PRO A 14 -15.45 -4.58 10.76
CA PRO A 14 -14.00 -4.77 10.79
C PRO A 14 -13.65 -6.09 10.10
N MET A 15 -13.90 -6.12 8.79
CA MET A 15 -13.19 -6.85 7.75
C MET A 15 -12.65 -8.22 8.19
N HIS A 16 -13.54 -9.20 8.28
CA HIS A 16 -13.16 -10.59 8.04
C HIS A 16 -12.75 -10.76 6.57
N LEU A 17 -11.61 -10.21 6.19
CA LEU A 17 -11.02 -10.42 4.87
C LEU A 17 -10.29 -11.74 4.86
N SER A 18 -11.06 -12.83 4.89
CA SER A 18 -10.48 -14.17 4.79
C SER A 18 -9.64 -14.33 3.51
N ARG A 19 -9.96 -13.56 2.45
CA ARG A 19 -9.16 -13.39 1.22
C ARG A 19 -9.38 -12.02 0.58
N PRO A 20 -8.49 -11.03 0.76
CA PRO A 20 -8.56 -9.78 0.01
C PRO A 20 -8.29 -10.05 -1.47
N VAL A 21 -9.24 -9.64 -2.34
CA VAL A 21 -9.12 -9.75 -3.80
C VAL A 21 -9.07 -8.35 -4.38
N VAL A 22 -8.06 -8.07 -5.19
CA VAL A 22 -7.94 -6.83 -5.97
C VAL A 22 -8.15 -7.08 -7.45
N CYS A 23 -8.79 -6.14 -8.12
CA CYS A 23 -8.90 -6.14 -9.57
C CYS A 23 -7.89 -5.13 -10.12
N GLN A 24 -6.97 -5.61 -10.96
CA GLN A 24 -6.11 -4.73 -11.75
C GLN A 24 -6.96 -3.99 -12.79
N ASP A 25 -6.71 -2.70 -12.96
CA ASP A 25 -7.31 -1.85 -13.98
C ASP A 25 -6.30 -1.69 -15.13
N ASP A 26 -6.44 -2.53 -16.16
CA ASP A 26 -5.54 -2.58 -17.32
C ASP A 26 -5.67 -1.36 -18.25
N HIS A 27 -6.75 -0.58 -18.12
CA HIS A 27 -7.02 0.60 -18.93
C HIS A 27 -6.81 1.90 -18.16
N ALA A 28 -6.24 1.81 -16.96
CA ALA A 28 -6.00 2.97 -16.12
C ALA A 28 -5.06 3.96 -16.86
N PRO A 29 -5.50 5.19 -17.12
CA PRO A 29 -4.77 6.14 -17.98
C PRO A 29 -3.41 6.56 -17.41
N TRP A 30 -3.18 6.24 -16.14
CA TRP A 30 -1.98 6.54 -15.38
C TRP A 30 -0.81 5.61 -15.70
N VAL A 31 -1.09 4.38 -16.16
CA VAL A 31 -0.04 3.37 -16.43
C VAL A 31 0.97 3.92 -17.43
N GLY A 32 2.25 3.79 -17.10
CA GLY A 32 3.37 4.34 -17.85
C GLY A 32 3.67 5.83 -17.61
N GLN A 33 2.82 6.56 -16.89
CA GLN A 33 3.09 7.96 -16.55
C GLN A 33 4.05 8.06 -15.36
N LYS A 34 4.94 9.05 -15.40
CA LYS A 34 5.75 9.43 -14.23
C LYS A 34 4.84 10.10 -13.21
N ALA A 35 4.80 9.53 -12.01
CA ALA A 35 4.03 10.03 -10.89
C ALA A 35 4.93 10.35 -9.70
N THR A 36 4.51 11.35 -8.92
CA THR A 36 5.12 11.65 -7.62
C THR A 36 4.09 11.46 -6.53
N GLY A 37 4.39 10.56 -5.60
CA GLY A 37 3.60 10.34 -4.41
C GLY A 37 3.84 11.40 -3.31
N PRO A 38 3.02 11.38 -2.25
CA PRO A 38 3.06 12.34 -1.15
C PRO A 38 4.38 12.39 -0.38
N HIS A 39 5.10 11.26 -0.32
CA HIS A 39 6.41 11.17 0.33
C HIS A 39 7.58 11.51 -0.61
N ARG A 40 7.31 12.27 -1.69
CA ARG A 40 8.28 12.59 -2.75
C ARG A 40 8.88 11.36 -3.44
N ALA A 41 8.26 10.20 -3.29
CA ALA A 41 8.61 9.02 -4.07
C ALA A 41 8.22 9.30 -5.52
N THR A 42 9.20 9.30 -6.39
CA THR A 42 9.01 9.43 -7.84
C THR A 42 9.16 8.06 -8.48
N GLY A 43 8.27 7.75 -9.41
CA GLY A 43 8.31 6.50 -10.14
C GLY A 43 7.36 6.51 -11.32
N PHE A 44 7.42 5.45 -12.11
CA PHE A 44 6.44 5.19 -13.15
C PHE A 44 5.30 4.37 -12.58
N VAL A 45 4.06 4.76 -12.87
CA VAL A 45 2.90 3.94 -12.52
C VAL A 45 2.96 2.67 -13.35
N HIS A 46 3.10 1.54 -12.68
CA HIS A 46 3.19 0.25 -13.34
C HIS A 46 1.81 -0.41 -13.46
N ARG A 47 1.04 -0.43 -12.37
CA ARG A 47 -0.32 -1.00 -12.33
C ARG A 47 -1.22 -0.13 -11.46
N VAL A 48 -2.52 -0.25 -11.67
CA VAL A 48 -3.54 0.35 -10.81
C VAL A 48 -4.50 -0.75 -10.37
N TYR A 49 -4.89 -0.73 -9.10
CA TYR A 49 -5.80 -1.68 -8.50
C TYR A 49 -7.04 -0.94 -7.98
N SER A 50 -8.21 -1.47 -8.30
CA SER A 50 -9.47 -0.99 -7.72
C SER A 50 -9.76 -1.73 -6.42
N THR A 51 -10.09 -0.98 -5.37
CA THR A 51 -10.48 -1.54 -4.07
C THR A 51 -12.01 -1.52 -3.91
N PRO A 52 -12.58 -2.41 -3.07
CA PRO A 52 -14.03 -2.41 -2.79
C PRO A 52 -14.53 -1.14 -2.06
N PHE A 53 -13.61 -0.27 -1.61
CA PHE A 53 -13.94 0.99 -0.96
C PHE A 53 -14.09 2.16 -1.95
N GLY A 54 -14.06 1.90 -3.27
CA GLY A 54 -14.13 2.93 -4.29
C GLY A 54 -12.86 3.77 -4.43
N VAL A 55 -11.75 3.33 -3.83
CA VAL A 55 -10.43 3.97 -3.93
C VAL A 55 -9.54 3.17 -4.87
N GLN A 56 -8.84 3.85 -5.78
CA GLN A 56 -7.84 3.22 -6.64
C GLN A 56 -6.43 3.39 -6.06
N VAL A 57 -5.63 2.34 -6.17
CA VAL A 57 -4.25 2.30 -5.66
C VAL A 57 -3.32 1.91 -6.80
N ALA A 58 -2.34 2.75 -7.07
CA ALA A 58 -1.28 2.50 -8.02
C ALA A 58 -0.08 1.80 -7.38
N LEU A 59 0.51 0.86 -8.11
CA LEU A 59 1.86 0.36 -7.88
C LEU A 59 2.85 1.21 -8.68
N LEU A 60 3.78 1.86 -7.98
CA LEU A 60 4.84 2.66 -8.58
C LEU A 60 6.14 1.87 -8.62
N GLN A 61 6.78 1.83 -9.79
CA GLN A 61 8.17 1.46 -9.94
C GLN A 61 9.03 2.71 -9.76
N THR A 62 9.77 2.80 -8.67
CA THR A 62 10.60 3.98 -8.37
C THR A 62 11.97 3.90 -9.04
N ASP A 63 12.56 5.07 -9.32
CA ASP A 63 13.90 5.20 -9.91
C ASP A 63 14.98 4.47 -9.06
N HIS A 64 14.71 4.29 -7.77
CA HIS A 64 15.52 3.51 -6.82
C HIS A 64 15.20 2.01 -6.80
N ARG A 65 14.79 1.45 -7.94
CA ARG A 65 14.49 0.01 -8.19
C ARG A 65 13.47 -0.62 -7.24
N GLY A 66 12.78 0.18 -6.42
CA GLY A 66 11.82 -0.28 -5.43
C GLY A 66 10.38 -0.17 -5.93
N LEU A 67 9.52 -1.04 -5.43
CA LEU A 67 8.08 -0.99 -5.60
C LEU A 67 7.42 -0.23 -4.47
N ARG A 68 6.36 0.51 -4.77
CA ARG A 68 5.59 1.21 -3.74
C ARG A 68 4.13 1.40 -4.12
N LEU A 69 3.21 1.12 -3.20
CA LEU A 69 1.79 1.42 -3.37
C LEU A 69 1.49 2.88 -3.05
N GLN A 70 0.61 3.50 -3.83
CA GLN A 70 0.15 4.88 -3.66
C GLN A 70 -1.29 5.02 -4.13
N VAL A 71 -2.15 5.72 -3.38
CA VAL A 71 -3.50 6.03 -3.85
C VAL A 71 -3.43 6.98 -5.05
N THR A 72 -4.20 6.71 -6.11
CA THR A 72 -4.13 7.47 -7.38
C THR A 72 -4.47 8.94 -7.22
N GLU A 73 -5.45 9.30 -6.39
CA GLU A 73 -5.77 10.70 -6.06
C GLU A 73 -4.60 11.45 -5.40
N LEU A 74 -3.62 10.73 -4.85
CA LEU A 74 -2.45 11.27 -4.18
C LEU A 74 -1.23 11.37 -5.10
N LEU A 75 -1.36 10.95 -6.36
CA LEU A 75 -0.31 11.03 -7.37
C LEU A 75 -0.34 12.36 -8.10
N SER A 76 0.83 12.97 -8.28
CA SER A 76 1.02 14.09 -9.20
C SER A 76 1.63 13.59 -10.51
N THR A 77 1.00 13.88 -11.65
CA THR A 77 1.48 13.55 -13.01
C THR A 77 1.67 14.80 -13.85
N ALA A 78 2.16 14.67 -15.09
CA ALA A 78 2.22 15.79 -16.04
C ALA A 78 0.83 16.25 -16.51
N THR A 79 -0.15 15.33 -16.50
CA THR A 79 -1.53 15.55 -16.95
C THR A 79 -2.45 16.11 -15.85
N LEU A 80 -2.10 15.89 -14.57
CA LEU A 80 -2.78 16.45 -13.40
C LEU A 80 -1.80 17.30 -12.57
N PRO A 81 -1.88 18.65 -12.68
CA PRO A 81 -0.80 19.53 -12.28
C PRO A 81 -0.63 19.67 -10.77
N ALA A 82 0.48 20.32 -10.40
CA ALA A 82 0.90 20.68 -9.03
C ALA A 82 -0.19 21.32 -8.15
N THR A 83 -1.31 21.77 -8.72
CA THR A 83 -2.52 22.22 -8.02
C THR A 83 -3.21 21.10 -7.23
N HIS A 84 -3.31 19.87 -7.76
CA HIS A 84 -3.82 18.72 -7.00
C HIS A 84 -2.85 18.30 -5.89
N ARG A 85 -1.54 18.39 -6.16
CA ARG A 85 -0.48 18.23 -5.14
C ARG A 85 -0.53 19.31 -4.07
N ALA A 86 -0.79 20.56 -4.43
CA ALA A 86 -0.89 21.68 -3.50
C ALA A 86 -2.19 21.56 -2.69
N ALA A 87 -3.30 21.19 -3.32
CA ALA A 87 -4.54 20.86 -2.64
C ALA A 87 -4.36 19.67 -1.69
N TYR A 88 -3.64 18.63 -2.10
CA TYR A 88 -3.27 17.50 -1.25
C TYR A 88 -2.39 17.92 -0.08
N LEU A 89 -1.25 18.58 -0.30
CA LEU A 89 -0.36 19.00 0.78
C LEU A 89 -1.03 20.01 1.71
N ARG A 90 -1.91 20.85 1.17
CA ARG A 90 -2.78 21.75 1.93
C ARG A 90 -3.77 20.93 2.74
N ASN A 91 -4.47 19.97 2.15
CA ASN A 91 -5.47 19.14 2.82
C ASN A 91 -4.82 18.24 3.86
N GLN A 92 -3.67 17.62 3.59
CA GLN A 92 -2.87 16.85 4.53
C GLN A 92 -2.35 17.71 5.68
N ARG A 93 -1.81 18.91 5.41
CA ARG A 93 -1.39 19.85 6.47
C ARG A 93 -2.56 20.36 7.27
N THR A 94 -3.67 20.71 6.63
CA THR A 94 -4.92 21.09 7.30
C THR A 94 -5.43 19.93 8.15
N LEU A 95 -5.45 18.70 7.61
CA LEU A 95 -5.83 17.50 8.35
C LEU A 95 -4.91 17.34 9.56
N LEU A 96 -3.58 17.31 9.40
CA LEU A 96 -2.62 17.15 10.50
C LEU A 96 -2.69 18.27 11.54
N ASN A 97 -2.95 19.52 11.12
CA ASN A 97 -2.95 20.71 11.97
C ASN A 97 -4.35 21.10 12.48
N MET A 98 -5.42 20.38 12.13
CA MET A 98 -6.73 20.62 12.70
C MET A 98 -6.71 20.29 14.20
N PRO A 99 -7.13 21.22 15.07
CA PRO A 99 -7.17 20.98 16.50
C PRO A 99 -8.07 19.78 16.79
N VAL A 100 -7.54 18.81 17.55
CA VAL A 100 -8.31 17.66 18.03
C VAL A 100 -9.01 18.09 19.30
N PRO A 101 -10.36 18.12 19.33
CA PRO A 101 -11.06 18.49 20.53
C PRO A 101 -10.93 17.39 21.58
N VAL A 102 -10.39 17.77 22.73
CA VAL A 102 -10.46 17.01 23.98
C VAL A 102 -11.72 17.47 24.73
N ALA A 103 -12.32 16.58 25.54
CA ALA A 103 -13.67 16.67 26.13
C ALA A 103 -14.22 18.10 26.39
N GLY A 104 -15.40 18.40 25.83
CA GLY A 104 -16.11 19.69 25.95
C GLY A 104 -16.39 20.42 24.62
N ALA A 105 -16.07 19.82 23.47
CA ALA A 105 -16.13 20.52 22.18
C ALA A 105 -17.47 20.50 21.46
N ASP A 106 -17.71 21.55 20.67
CA ASP A 106 -18.94 21.74 19.89
C ASP A 106 -19.13 20.69 18.78
N THR A 107 -20.39 20.55 18.34
CA THR A 107 -20.82 19.58 17.31
C THR A 107 -20.11 19.79 15.97
N ARG A 108 -19.68 21.01 15.64
CA ARG A 108 -18.96 21.33 14.38
C ARG A 108 -17.54 20.77 14.40
N SER A 109 -16.88 20.79 15.55
CA SER A 109 -15.54 20.25 15.77
C SER A 109 -15.54 18.72 15.71
N VAL A 110 -16.60 18.08 16.23
CA VAL A 110 -16.82 16.63 16.13
C VAL A 110 -17.05 16.20 14.68
N ALA A 111 -17.91 16.90 13.93
CA ALA A 111 -18.15 16.61 12.50
C ALA A 111 -16.88 16.79 11.65
N ALA A 112 -16.04 17.78 11.99
CA ALA A 112 -14.76 18.01 11.37
C ALA A 112 -13.76 16.87 11.66
N TRP A 113 -13.72 16.36 12.89
CA TRP A 113 -12.95 15.16 13.26
C TRP A 113 -13.42 13.91 12.50
N HIS A 114 -14.73 13.65 12.42
CA HIS A 114 -15.26 12.49 11.69
C HIS A 114 -14.88 12.53 10.20
N ARG A 115 -14.96 13.69 9.56
CA ARG A 115 -14.53 13.85 8.16
C ARG A 115 -13.03 13.58 7.98
N ARG A 116 -12.19 14.05 8.91
CA ARG A 116 -10.73 13.82 8.92
C ARG A 116 -10.40 12.34 9.12
N ALA A 117 -11.00 11.71 10.12
CA ALA A 117 -10.77 10.31 10.46
C ALA A 117 -11.21 9.40 9.31
N ASN A 118 -12.41 9.62 8.76
CA ASN A 118 -12.92 8.83 7.64
C ASN A 118 -12.01 8.95 6.42
N LEU A 119 -11.60 10.14 6.00
CA LEU A 119 -10.76 10.29 4.82
C LEU A 119 -9.39 9.61 4.97
N TYR A 120 -8.74 9.78 6.14
CA TYR A 120 -7.46 9.13 6.42
C TYR A 120 -7.59 7.60 6.46
N MET A 121 -8.64 7.10 7.12
CA MET A 121 -8.94 5.67 7.17
C MET A 121 -9.16 5.08 5.79
N HIS A 122 -9.90 5.73 4.88
CA HIS A 122 -10.10 5.20 3.53
C HIS A 122 -8.79 5.05 2.75
N TYR A 123 -7.88 6.02 2.83
CA TYR A 123 -6.59 5.93 2.15
C TYR A 123 -5.69 4.85 2.73
N ASP A 124 -5.60 4.80 4.06
CA ASP A 124 -4.80 3.81 4.77
C ASP A 124 -5.35 2.39 4.55
N PHE A 125 -6.67 2.20 4.61
CA PHE A 125 -7.30 0.91 4.34
C PHE A 125 -7.13 0.46 2.90
N ALA A 126 -7.28 1.35 1.91
CA ALA A 126 -7.09 0.98 0.51
C ALA A 126 -5.66 0.47 0.23
N LEU A 127 -4.63 1.13 0.78
CA LEU A 127 -3.25 0.69 0.66
C LEU A 127 -3.04 -0.69 1.29
N LYS A 128 -3.47 -0.84 2.54
CA LYS A 128 -3.36 -2.10 3.31
C LYS A 128 -4.06 -3.25 2.63
N TYR A 129 -5.25 -2.99 2.08
CA TYR A 129 -6.04 -3.98 1.37
C TYR A 129 -5.29 -4.51 0.15
N VAL A 130 -4.73 -3.61 -0.66
CA VAL A 130 -4.01 -3.99 -1.89
C VAL A 130 -2.71 -4.71 -1.55
N GLU A 131 -1.96 -4.22 -0.57
CA GLU A 131 -0.75 -4.88 -0.09
C GLU A 131 -1.03 -6.30 0.40
N ALA A 132 -2.05 -6.47 1.25
CA ALA A 132 -2.47 -7.78 1.74
C ALA A 132 -2.92 -8.70 0.60
N ALA A 133 -3.72 -8.21 -0.36
CA ALA A 133 -4.16 -9.00 -1.52
C ALA A 133 -2.99 -9.50 -2.37
N LEU A 134 -2.02 -8.63 -2.66
CA LEU A 134 -0.81 -9.01 -3.41
C LEU A 134 0.03 -10.03 -2.64
N LEU A 135 0.17 -9.82 -1.33
CA LEU A 135 0.93 -10.71 -0.47
C LEU A 135 0.24 -12.06 -0.23
N GLU A 136 -1.08 -12.18 -0.35
CA GLU A 136 -1.79 -13.46 -0.29
C GLU A 136 -1.52 -14.35 -1.52
N CYS A 137 -1.14 -13.77 -2.66
CA CYS A 137 -0.78 -14.54 -3.85
C CYS A 137 0.62 -15.17 -3.77
N VAL A 138 1.49 -14.63 -2.91
CA VAL A 138 2.89 -15.04 -2.78
C VAL A 138 3.04 -16.52 -2.37
N GLN A 139 3.95 -17.21 -3.04
CA GLN A 139 4.34 -18.60 -2.81
C GLN A 139 5.83 -18.71 -2.44
N ALA A 140 6.23 -19.88 -1.93
CA ALA A 140 7.65 -20.18 -1.75
C ALA A 140 8.37 -20.17 -3.12
N GLY A 141 9.55 -19.55 -3.17
CA GLY A 141 10.33 -19.34 -4.38
C GLY A 141 10.10 -18.00 -5.08
N ASP A 142 9.01 -17.29 -4.76
CA ASP A 142 8.73 -15.97 -5.36
C ASP A 142 9.78 -14.93 -4.94
N GLU A 143 10.02 -13.96 -5.83
CA GLU A 143 10.83 -12.78 -5.53
C GLU A 143 9.94 -11.63 -5.05
N LEU A 144 10.36 -11.01 -3.95
CA LEU A 144 9.80 -9.78 -3.41
C LEU A 144 10.84 -8.68 -3.52
N VAL A 145 10.39 -7.47 -3.80
CA VAL A 145 11.20 -6.27 -3.66
C VAL A 145 10.85 -5.60 -2.35
N TYR A 146 11.86 -5.42 -1.53
CA TYR A 146 11.79 -4.71 -0.26
C TYR A 146 12.68 -3.46 -0.29
N SER A 147 12.65 -2.69 0.80
CA SER A 147 13.40 -1.44 1.01
C SER A 147 14.69 -1.30 0.17
N LEU A 148 14.84 -0.15 -0.48
CA LEU A 148 15.98 0.17 -1.36
C LEU A 148 16.17 -0.78 -2.55
N GLY A 149 15.10 -1.41 -3.03
CA GLY A 149 15.17 -2.34 -4.17
C GLY A 149 15.84 -3.67 -3.81
N THR A 150 15.89 -4.00 -2.51
CA THR A 150 16.48 -5.24 -2.02
C THR A 150 15.61 -6.41 -2.43
N ARG A 151 16.17 -7.33 -3.23
CA ARG A 151 15.47 -8.52 -3.67
C ARG A 151 15.53 -9.61 -2.62
N LEU A 152 14.37 -10.15 -2.29
CA LEU A 152 14.18 -11.19 -1.30
C LEU A 152 13.48 -12.37 -1.97
N MET A 153 13.97 -13.58 -1.72
CA MET A 153 13.32 -14.82 -2.11
C MET A 153 12.49 -15.34 -0.94
N VAL A 154 11.25 -15.74 -1.20
CA VAL A 154 10.36 -16.31 -0.19
C VAL A 154 10.74 -17.75 0.06
N LEU A 155 11.00 -18.10 1.32
CA LEU A 155 11.29 -19.45 1.76
C LEU A 155 10.04 -20.13 2.32
N ASP A 156 9.29 -19.41 3.17
CA ASP A 156 8.04 -19.88 3.76
C ASP A 156 7.03 -18.72 3.80
N PRO A 157 6.00 -18.72 2.93
CA PRO A 157 4.99 -17.68 2.90
C PRO A 157 3.97 -17.78 4.05
N ASP A 158 3.93 -18.86 4.81
CA ASP A 158 2.88 -19.11 5.81
C ASP A 158 3.43 -19.25 7.25
N LEU A 159 4.62 -18.70 7.48
CA LEU A 159 5.29 -18.69 8.78
C LEU A 159 4.38 -18.21 9.93
N GLU A 160 3.64 -17.10 9.73
CA GLU A 160 2.63 -16.66 10.69
C GLU A 160 1.46 -15.95 9.99
N ARG A 161 0.24 -16.40 10.31
CA ARG A 161 -1.02 -15.81 9.84
C ARG A 161 -1.84 -15.25 11.00
N ASP A 162 -2.50 -14.13 10.76
CA ASP A 162 -3.46 -13.57 11.71
C ASP A 162 -4.74 -14.41 11.69
N ARG A 163 -5.09 -15.02 12.83
CA ARG A 163 -6.27 -15.89 12.91
C ARG A 163 -7.59 -15.12 12.83
N LEU A 164 -7.61 -13.85 13.22
CA LEU A 164 -8.83 -13.03 13.23
C LEU A 164 -9.12 -12.44 11.85
N PHE A 165 -8.05 -12.04 11.15
CA PHE A 165 -8.17 -11.32 9.87
C PHE A 165 -7.81 -12.17 8.65
N GLY A 166 -7.21 -13.34 8.82
CA GLY A 166 -6.89 -14.28 7.75
C GLY A 166 -5.64 -13.94 6.93
N TRP A 167 -5.00 -12.80 7.17
CA TRP A 167 -3.83 -12.34 6.40
C TRP A 167 -2.51 -12.86 6.94
N ARG A 168 -1.51 -12.93 6.06
CA ARG A 168 -0.11 -13.13 6.43
C ARG A 168 0.42 -11.98 7.30
N ARG A 169 1.02 -12.34 8.44
CA ARG A 169 1.72 -11.41 9.34
C ARG A 169 3.22 -11.53 9.21
N ARG A 170 3.73 -12.75 9.00
CA ARG A 170 5.15 -13.01 8.82
C ARG A 170 5.36 -14.03 7.72
N ILE A 171 6.44 -13.81 6.99
CA ILE A 171 6.98 -14.73 5.99
C ILE A 171 8.46 -14.94 6.28
N LEU A 172 8.98 -16.11 5.98
CA LEU A 172 10.42 -16.35 5.98
C LEU A 172 10.98 -16.00 4.61
N VAL A 173 12.02 -15.18 4.58
CA VAL A 173 12.67 -14.73 3.35
C VAL A 173 14.17 -14.86 3.45
N ARG A 174 14.83 -14.96 2.28
CA ARG A 174 16.27 -14.89 2.11
C ARG A 174 16.62 -13.76 1.15
N ALA A 175 17.61 -12.94 1.45
CA ALA A 175 18.09 -11.97 0.48
C ALA A 175 18.77 -12.67 -0.71
N ALA A 176 18.51 -12.18 -1.92
CA ALA A 176 19.22 -12.63 -3.11
C ALA A 176 20.73 -12.38 -2.98
N ASP A 177 21.55 -13.16 -3.69
CA ASP A 177 23.01 -13.15 -3.51
C ASP A 177 23.65 -11.77 -3.64
N GLY A 178 23.20 -10.96 -4.60
CA GLY A 178 23.67 -9.57 -4.79
C GLY A 178 23.26 -8.57 -3.70
N HIS A 179 22.44 -9.00 -2.73
CA HIS A 179 21.88 -8.15 -1.66
C HIS A 179 22.21 -8.65 -0.25
N ARG A 180 23.02 -9.71 -0.11
CA ARG A 180 23.36 -10.29 1.21
C ARG A 180 24.08 -9.29 2.12
N ASP A 181 25.00 -8.49 1.58
CA ASP A 181 25.72 -7.49 2.38
C ASP A 181 24.81 -6.35 2.84
N THR A 182 23.83 -5.96 2.02
CA THR A 182 22.81 -4.97 2.39
C THR A 182 22.01 -5.42 3.61
N VAL A 183 21.53 -6.67 3.63
CA VAL A 183 20.72 -7.18 4.75
C VAL A 183 21.55 -7.49 5.98
N ARG A 184 22.85 -7.82 5.83
CA ARG A 184 23.78 -7.93 6.96
C ARG A 184 23.93 -6.61 7.71
N CYS A 185 23.97 -5.48 7.01
CA CYS A 185 23.96 -4.15 7.63
C CYS A 185 22.67 -3.85 8.41
N TRP A 186 21.59 -4.59 8.13
CA TRP A 186 20.33 -4.52 8.90
C TRP A 186 20.28 -5.51 10.07
N GLY A 187 21.35 -6.31 10.26
CA GLY A 187 21.47 -7.28 11.34
C GLY A 187 20.86 -8.66 11.05
N TRP A 188 20.64 -9.02 9.77
CA TRP A 188 20.11 -10.35 9.42
C TRP A 188 21.22 -11.40 9.53
N ALA A 189 20.97 -12.46 10.31
CA ALA A 189 21.84 -13.63 10.35
C ALA A 189 21.65 -14.47 9.08
N ASP A 190 22.75 -14.89 8.45
CA ASP A 190 22.74 -15.77 7.26
C ASP A 190 21.91 -15.28 6.05
N ALA A 191 21.65 -13.97 5.98
CA ALA A 191 20.80 -13.34 4.98
C ALA A 191 19.35 -13.85 4.95
N GLU A 192 18.91 -14.54 6.00
CA GLU A 192 17.53 -14.99 6.19
C GLU A 192 16.89 -14.25 7.35
N GLN A 193 15.60 -13.97 7.23
CA GLN A 193 14.84 -13.35 8.31
C GLN A 193 13.36 -13.63 8.19
N ALA A 194 12.72 -13.81 9.35
CA ALA A 194 11.27 -13.73 9.46
C ALA A 194 10.82 -12.27 9.35
N LEU A 195 10.32 -11.88 8.18
CA LEU A 195 9.93 -10.52 7.88
C LEU A 195 8.52 -10.24 8.40
N LEU A 196 8.38 -9.23 9.24
CA LEU A 196 7.08 -8.74 9.69
C LEU A 196 6.44 -7.88 8.60
N LEU A 197 5.26 -8.29 8.16
CA LEU A 197 4.46 -7.58 7.18
C LEU A 197 3.68 -6.47 7.89
N ARG A 198 4.28 -5.28 7.92
CA ARG A 198 3.60 -4.06 8.36
C ARG A 198 2.89 -3.51 7.13
N HIS A 199 1.62 -3.86 6.98
CA HIS A 199 0.77 -3.37 5.89
C HIS A 199 0.64 -1.85 6.04
N ASP A 200 1.55 -1.07 5.47
CA ASP A 200 1.57 0.40 5.55
C ASP A 200 1.90 1.03 4.19
N GLY A 201 1.89 0.23 3.12
CA GLY A 201 2.24 0.64 1.76
C GLY A 201 3.75 0.78 1.51
N LEU A 202 4.58 0.44 2.49
CA LEU A 202 6.05 0.39 2.41
C LEU A 202 6.62 -1.01 2.65
N GLY A 203 5.76 -2.01 2.85
CA GLY A 203 6.16 -3.39 3.04
C GLY A 203 6.70 -4.03 1.76
N PRO A 204 7.13 -5.30 1.85
CA PRO A 204 7.63 -6.04 0.70
C PRO A 204 6.50 -6.21 -0.32
N LEU A 205 6.79 -5.95 -1.58
CA LEU A 205 5.82 -6.11 -2.66
C LEU A 205 6.32 -7.16 -3.65
N PRO A 206 5.44 -8.07 -4.10
CA PRO A 206 5.82 -9.11 -5.03
C PRO A 206 6.19 -8.53 -6.40
N THR A 207 7.16 -9.15 -7.06
CA THR A 207 7.58 -8.76 -8.41
C THR A 207 6.82 -9.50 -9.51
N LEU A 208 5.65 -10.08 -9.21
CA LEU A 208 4.87 -10.90 -10.15
C LEU A 208 4.70 -10.16 -11.49
N ASP A 209 5.37 -10.66 -12.52
CA ASP A 209 5.41 -10.11 -13.89
C ASP A 209 5.94 -8.66 -14.01
N LEU A 210 6.87 -8.25 -13.13
CA LEU A 210 7.59 -6.97 -13.19
C LEU A 210 8.95 -7.06 -13.90
N LEU A 211 9.23 -8.20 -14.54
CA LEU A 211 10.42 -8.45 -15.36
C LEU A 211 10.06 -8.48 -16.84
#